data_AF-Q2I3V4-F1
#
_entry.id   AF-Q2I3V4-F1
#
_cell.length_a   1.000
_cell.length_b   1.000
_cell.length_c   1.000
_cell.angle_alpha   90.00
_cell.angle_beta   90.00
_cell.angle_gamma   90.00
#
_symmetry.space_group_name_H-M   'P 1'
#
loop_
_entity.id
_entity.type
_entity.pdbx_description
1 polymer ?
#
loop_
_entity_poly.entity_id
_entity_poly.type
_entity_poly.pdbx_seq_one_letter_code
_entity_poly.pdbx_strand_id
1 'polypeptide(L)'
;PKMAPYISAERKHMHIINLTKTARFLYEACNLVFYAASRGKQFLIVGTKRSTVNLVEQAAKKAGCHFVNKKWTGGMLTNWSITKARLQKFKDLIIEQEAGRIDCLPKKDAAVVKRQLSHFQKNFGGIRNMSELPDIVIILCQNEEYKALQECITLGIPT
;
A
#
# COMPACT_ATOMS: atom_id res chain seq x y z
N PRO A 1 -7.58 -1.73 -28.67
CA PRO A 1 -7.03 -1.37 -27.35
C PRO A 1 -6.00 -2.39 -26.82
N LYS A 2 -5.03 -1.96 -25.99
CA LYS A 2 -3.92 -2.81 -25.48
C LYS A 2 -4.37 -4.06 -24.70
N MET A 3 -5.62 -4.06 -24.19
CA MET A 3 -6.22 -5.19 -23.47
C MET A 3 -6.90 -6.24 -24.36
N ALA A 4 -7.05 -5.99 -25.66
CA ALA A 4 -7.67 -6.94 -26.60
C ALA A 4 -7.07 -8.36 -26.52
N PRO A 5 -5.74 -8.55 -26.39
CA PRO A 5 -5.16 -9.89 -26.27
C PRO A 5 -5.60 -10.67 -25.02
N TYR A 6 -6.11 -10.02 -23.98
CA TYR A 6 -6.50 -10.64 -22.71
C TYR A 6 -8.01 -10.93 -22.62
N ILE A 7 -8.78 -10.45 -23.61
CA ILE A 7 -10.24 -10.65 -23.70
C ILE A 7 -10.50 -11.91 -24.54
N SER A 8 -11.32 -12.82 -24.01
CA SER A 8 -11.70 -14.06 -24.68
C SER A 8 -12.94 -13.89 -25.56
N ALA A 9 -13.95 -13.16 -25.08
CA ALA A 9 -15.21 -12.98 -25.76
C ALA A 9 -15.92 -11.72 -25.23
N GLU A 10 -16.96 -11.28 -25.91
CA GLU A 10 -17.86 -10.23 -25.46
C GLU A 10 -19.30 -10.76 -25.45
N ARG A 11 -20.03 -10.56 -24.35
CA ARG A 11 -21.45 -10.91 -24.24
C ARG A 11 -22.20 -9.76 -23.60
N LYS A 12 -23.27 -9.29 -24.25
CA LYS A 12 -24.11 -8.18 -23.74
C LYS A 12 -23.27 -6.95 -23.32
N HIS A 13 -22.29 -6.58 -24.15
CA HIS A 13 -21.33 -5.48 -23.90
C HIS A 13 -20.46 -5.65 -22.64
N MET A 14 -20.35 -6.86 -22.10
CA MET A 14 -19.38 -7.21 -21.07
C MET A 14 -18.28 -8.05 -21.68
N HIS A 15 -17.04 -7.61 -21.48
CA HIS A 15 -15.86 -8.37 -21.88
C HIS A 15 -15.59 -9.51 -20.89
N ILE A 16 -15.41 -10.71 -21.43
CA ILE A 16 -15.05 -11.92 -20.68
C ILE A 16 -13.53 -12.08 -20.76
N ILE A 17 -12.87 -12.14 -19.60
CA ILE A 17 -11.41 -12.28 -19.49
C ILE A 17 -11.01 -13.73 -19.80
N ASN A 18 -9.88 -13.93 -20.49
CA ASN A 18 -9.34 -15.25 -20.76
C ASN A 18 -8.73 -15.89 -19.50
N LEU A 19 -9.41 -16.89 -18.93
CA LEU A 19 -8.99 -17.56 -17.70
C LEU A 19 -7.70 -18.39 -17.86
N THR A 20 -7.43 -18.96 -19.03
CA THR A 20 -6.19 -19.70 -19.29
C THR A 20 -4.98 -18.77 -19.19
N LYS A 21 -5.09 -17.56 -19.74
CA LYS A 21 -4.05 -16.52 -19.59
C LYS A 21 -3.93 -16.08 -18.14
N THR A 22 -5.05 -15.85 -17.45
CA THR A 22 -5.04 -15.49 -16.02
C THR A 22 -4.34 -16.53 -15.16
N ALA A 23 -4.62 -17.82 -15.36
CA ALA A 23 -4.00 -18.91 -14.60
C ALA A 23 -2.48 -18.96 -14.81
N ARG A 24 -2.03 -18.77 -16.06
CA ARG A 24 -0.60 -18.71 -16.39
C ARG A 24 0.09 -17.54 -15.70
N PHE A 25 -0.44 -16.32 -15.84
CA PHE A 25 0.16 -15.13 -15.22
C PHE A 25 0.11 -15.19 -13.69
N LEU A 26 -0.95 -15.76 -13.12
CA LEU A 26 -1.04 -15.99 -11.69
C LEU A 26 0.06 -16.93 -11.20
N TYR A 27 0.31 -18.03 -11.92
CA TYR A 27 1.37 -18.97 -11.59
C TYR A 27 2.76 -18.32 -11.65
N GLU A 28 3.04 -17.56 -12.72
CA GLU A 28 4.30 -16.81 -12.87
C GLU A 28 4.49 -15.77 -11.74
N ALA A 29 3.43 -15.03 -11.40
CA ALA A 29 3.44 -14.06 -10.31
C ALA A 29 3.66 -14.72 -8.93
N CYS A 30 2.96 -15.83 -8.64
CA CYS A 30 3.14 -16.58 -7.41
C CYS A 30 4.58 -17.09 -7.25
N ASN A 31 5.19 -17.59 -8.34
CA ASN A 31 6.58 -18.04 -8.31
C ASN A 31 7.56 -16.89 -8.03
N LEU A 32 7.37 -15.72 -8.64
CA LEU A 32 8.18 -14.54 -8.38
C LEU A 32 8.06 -14.07 -6.93
N VAL A 33 6.84 -14.01 -6.40
CA VAL A 33 6.57 -13.63 -5.01
C VAL A 33 7.20 -14.65 -4.06
N PHE A 34 7.06 -15.95 -4.32
CA PHE A 34 7.68 -17.00 -3.52
C PHE A 34 9.21 -16.86 -3.48
N TYR A 35 9.83 -16.66 -4.64
CA TYR A 35 11.27 -16.48 -4.74
C TYR A 35 11.76 -15.22 -4.00
N ALA A 36 11.05 -14.11 -4.15
CA ALA A 36 11.37 -12.87 -3.46
C ALA A 36 11.20 -13.00 -1.94
N ALA A 37 10.16 -13.69 -1.47
CA ALA A 37 9.94 -13.95 -0.07
C ALA A 37 11.04 -14.84 0.52
N SER A 38 11.49 -15.87 -0.21
CA SER A 38 12.60 -16.73 0.21
C SER A 38 13.93 -15.97 0.41
N ARG A 39 14.06 -14.81 -0.24
CA ARG A 39 15.22 -13.90 -0.12
C ARG A 39 15.04 -12.81 0.93
N GLY A 40 13.94 -12.82 1.69
CA GLY A 40 13.65 -11.83 2.73
C GLY A 40 13.29 -10.44 2.20
N LYS A 41 12.88 -10.33 0.93
CA LYS A 41 12.48 -9.06 0.33
C LYS A 41 11.23 -8.48 0.97
N GLN A 42 11.10 -7.16 0.93
CA GLN A 42 9.97 -6.45 1.51
C GLN A 42 8.84 -6.25 0.49
N PHE A 43 7.60 -6.46 0.95
CA PHE A 43 6.40 -6.38 0.12
C PHE A 43 5.47 -5.27 0.59
N LEU A 44 4.91 -4.54 -0.37
CA LEU A 44 3.88 -3.52 -0.14
C LEU A 44 2.62 -3.83 -0.94
N ILE A 45 1.47 -3.97 -0.28
CA ILE A 45 0.18 -4.18 -0.94
C ILE A 45 -0.60 -2.87 -0.97
N VAL A 46 -1.02 -2.43 -2.16
CA VAL A 46 -1.71 -1.15 -2.37
C VAL A 46 -3.11 -1.39 -2.95
N GLY A 47 -4.13 -0.83 -2.30
CA GLY A 47 -5.46 -0.78 -2.88
C GLY A 47 -6.41 0.07 -2.05
N THR A 48 -6.79 1.23 -2.55
CA THR A 48 -7.65 2.20 -1.82
C THR A 48 -9.14 2.09 -2.13
N LYS A 49 -9.52 1.24 -3.10
CA LYS A 49 -10.93 1.03 -3.47
C LYS A 49 -11.74 0.56 -2.27
N ARG A 50 -12.92 1.16 -2.04
CA ARG A 50 -13.80 0.86 -0.89
C ARG A 50 -14.07 -0.64 -0.71
N SER A 51 -14.21 -1.39 -1.80
CA SER A 51 -14.44 -2.83 -1.79
C SER A 51 -13.20 -3.66 -1.41
N THR A 52 -12.00 -3.13 -1.62
CA THR A 52 -10.73 -3.84 -1.39
C THR A 52 -10.04 -3.43 -0.09
N VAL A 53 -10.39 -2.28 0.51
CA VAL A 53 -9.73 -1.74 1.72
C VAL A 53 -9.55 -2.79 2.83
N ASN A 54 -10.62 -3.50 3.16
CA ASN A 54 -10.61 -4.50 4.23
C ASN A 54 -9.85 -5.76 3.82
N LEU A 55 -9.98 -6.17 2.55
CA LEU A 55 -9.30 -7.36 2.02
C LEU A 55 -7.78 -7.16 1.99
N VAL A 56 -7.31 -5.98 1.58
CA VAL A 56 -5.89 -5.61 1.57
C VAL A 56 -5.30 -5.66 2.95
N GLU A 57 -5.97 -5.02 3.92
CA GLU A 57 -5.50 -4.99 5.30
C GLU A 57 -5.44 -6.39 5.91
N GLN A 58 -6.46 -7.21 5.70
CA GLN A 58 -6.48 -8.60 6.18
C GLN A 58 -5.40 -9.46 5.53
N ALA A 59 -5.22 -9.35 4.21
CA ALA A 59 -4.22 -10.10 3.47
C ALA A 59 -2.80 -9.72 3.91
N ALA A 60 -2.52 -8.42 4.02
CA ALA A 60 -1.21 -7.93 4.45
C ALA A 60 -0.89 -8.33 5.89
N LYS A 61 -1.86 -8.21 6.83
CA LYS A 61 -1.67 -8.66 8.21
C LYS A 61 -1.43 -10.16 8.33
N LYS A 62 -2.15 -10.98 7.55
CA LYS A 62 -1.94 -12.44 7.51
C LYS A 62 -0.57 -12.81 6.95
N ALA A 63 -0.09 -12.06 5.95
CA ALA A 63 1.21 -12.29 5.32
C ALA A 63 2.39 -11.63 6.06
N GLY A 64 2.12 -10.76 7.05
CA GLY A 64 3.15 -9.96 7.72
C GLY A 64 3.75 -8.85 6.85
N CYS A 65 3.07 -8.45 5.77
CA CYS A 65 3.54 -7.45 4.82
C CYS A 65 3.01 -6.04 5.12
N HIS A 66 3.61 -5.04 4.48
CA HIS A 66 3.14 -3.66 4.55
C HIS A 66 1.96 -3.42 3.62
N PHE A 67 1.12 -2.43 3.93
CA PHE A 67 -0.02 -2.09 3.08
C PHE A 67 -0.43 -0.62 3.09
N VAL A 68 -1.12 -0.22 2.02
CA VAL A 68 -1.83 1.07 1.91
C VAL A 68 -3.25 0.81 1.45
N ASN A 69 -4.24 1.11 2.30
CA ASN A 69 -5.65 0.84 2.04
C ASN A 69 -6.56 2.07 2.06
N LYS A 70 -6.05 3.27 2.41
CA LYS A 70 -6.86 4.50 2.47
C LYS A 70 -6.61 5.46 1.33
N LYS A 71 -5.41 6.05 1.28
CA LYS A 71 -5.05 7.02 0.26
C LYS A 71 -3.57 6.93 -0.04
N TRP A 72 -3.24 6.76 -1.31
CA TRP A 72 -1.88 6.93 -1.79
C TRP A 72 -1.53 8.42 -1.85
N THR A 73 -0.52 8.84 -1.10
CA THR A 73 0.00 10.20 -1.21
C THR A 73 1.12 10.19 -2.23
N GLY A 74 1.01 11.01 -3.28
CA GLY A 74 2.05 11.09 -4.30
C GLY A 74 3.40 11.45 -3.68
N GLY A 75 4.45 10.76 -4.13
CA GLY A 75 5.81 10.88 -3.59
C GLY A 75 6.09 9.95 -2.41
N MET A 76 5.21 8.99 -2.11
CA MET A 76 5.43 8.05 -1.01
C MET A 76 6.71 7.24 -1.19
N LEU A 77 6.97 6.77 -2.41
CA LEU A 77 8.16 6.00 -2.75
C LEU A 77 9.27 6.89 -3.31
N THR A 78 8.95 7.78 -4.27
CA THR A 78 9.97 8.60 -4.94
C THR A 78 10.61 9.64 -4.02
N ASN A 79 9.89 10.10 -2.99
CA ASN A 79 10.39 11.04 -1.99
C ASN A 79 10.52 10.37 -0.61
N TRP A 80 11.25 9.26 -0.58
CA TRP A 80 11.35 8.41 0.61
C TRP A 80 11.90 9.12 1.84
N SER A 81 12.85 10.05 1.67
CA SER A 81 13.43 10.80 2.81
C SER A 81 12.36 11.58 3.58
N ILE A 82 11.43 12.24 2.87
CA ILE A 82 10.32 12.98 3.48
C ILE A 82 9.29 12.01 4.08
N THR A 83 8.99 10.91 3.39
CA THR A 83 8.09 9.87 3.91
C THR A 83 8.63 9.26 5.21
N LYS A 84 9.93 8.94 5.26
CA LYS A 84 10.62 8.41 6.44
C LYS A 84 10.59 9.40 7.60
N ALA A 85 10.82 10.69 7.35
CA ALA A 85 10.70 11.73 8.38
C ALA A 85 9.28 11.83 8.95
N ARG A 86 8.24 11.68 8.10
CA ARG A 86 6.84 11.65 8.55
C ARG A 86 6.52 10.39 9.36
N LEU A 87 7.06 9.23 8.96
CA LEU A 87 6.93 7.99 9.71
C LEU A 87 7.59 8.07 11.07
N GLN A 88 8.76 8.70 11.17
CA GLN A 88 9.43 8.92 12.45
C GLN A 88 8.59 9.81 13.36
N LYS A 89 8.12 10.96 12.87
CA LYS A 89 7.20 11.84 13.62
C LYS A 89 5.95 11.10 14.09
N PHE A 90 5.40 10.20 13.25
CA PHE A 90 4.27 9.38 13.64
C PHE A 90 4.60 8.42 14.80
N LYS A 91 5.78 7.78 14.77
CA LYS A 91 6.25 6.93 15.88
C LYS A 91 6.43 7.73 17.16
N ASP A 92 7.06 8.90 17.07
CA ASP A 92 7.30 9.78 18.23
C ASP A 92 5.98 10.21 18.88
N LEU A 93 4.98 10.59 18.08
CA LEU A 93 3.64 10.95 18.58
C LEU A 93 2.91 9.79 19.28
N ILE A 94 3.13 8.55 18.85
CA ILE A 94 2.56 7.38 19.53
C ILE A 94 3.23 7.17 20.88
N ILE A 95 4.56 7.31 20.94
CA ILE A 95 5.31 7.21 22.20
C ILE A 95 4.86 8.30 23.19
N GLU A 96 4.66 9.53 22.71
CA GLU A 96 4.13 10.63 23.54
C GLU A 96 2.70 10.37 24.02
N GLN A 97 1.87 9.73 23.20
CA GLN A 97 0.52 9.31 23.57
C GLN A 97 0.55 8.23 24.65
N GLU A 98 1.37 7.19 24.47
CA GLU A 98 1.54 6.08 25.42
C GLU A 98 2.14 6.57 26.75
N ALA A 99 3.01 7.58 26.71
CA ALA A 99 3.58 8.21 27.90
C ALA A 99 2.62 9.20 28.61
N GLY A 100 1.41 9.41 28.09
CA GLY A 100 0.40 10.31 28.69
C GLY A 100 0.72 11.81 28.59
N ARG A 101 1.79 12.20 27.87
CA ARG A 101 2.21 13.61 27.74
C ARG A 101 1.16 14.48 27.05
N ILE A 102 0.40 13.89 26.13
CA ILE A 102 -0.65 14.58 25.37
C ILE A 102 -1.77 15.08 26.28
N ASP A 103 -2.08 14.36 27.36
CA ASP A 103 -3.16 14.74 28.27
C ASP A 103 -2.74 15.82 29.27
N CYS A 104 -1.43 16.09 29.42
CA CYS A 104 -0.89 17.23 30.17
C CYS A 104 -0.94 18.55 29.38
N LEU A 105 -1.21 18.49 28.06
CA LEU A 105 -1.29 19.68 27.22
C LEU A 105 -2.63 20.42 27.39
N PRO A 106 -2.67 21.72 27.07
CA PRO A 106 -3.94 22.45 26.96
C PRO A 106 -4.91 21.73 26.03
N LYS A 107 -6.22 21.74 26.35
CA LYS A 107 -7.26 21.02 25.58
C LYS A 107 -7.24 21.33 24.08
N LYS A 108 -6.89 22.57 23.70
CA LYS A 108 -6.75 22.99 22.30
C LYS A 108 -5.60 22.25 21.61
N ASP A 109 -4.43 22.23 22.23
CA ASP A 109 -3.22 21.61 21.67
C ASP A 109 -3.34 20.08 21.66
N ALA A 110 -3.87 19.50 22.74
CA ALA A 110 -4.18 18.08 22.82
C ALA A 110 -5.12 17.64 21.67
N ALA A 111 -6.12 18.46 21.32
CA ALA A 111 -7.02 18.17 20.21
C ALA A 111 -6.33 18.23 18.84
N VAL A 112 -5.38 19.15 18.65
CA VAL A 112 -4.58 19.25 17.41
C VAL A 112 -3.72 17.99 17.25
N VAL A 113 -3.02 17.59 18.30
CA VAL A 113 -2.18 16.38 18.28
C VAL A 113 -3.01 15.13 18.02
N LYS A 114 -4.16 14.98 18.70
CA LYS A 114 -5.07 13.83 18.47
C LYS A 114 -5.60 13.77 17.03
N ARG A 115 -5.89 14.92 16.40
CA ARG A 115 -6.27 14.99 14.99
C ARG A 115 -5.13 14.57 14.07
N GLN A 116 -3.91 15.05 14.35
CA GLN A 116 -2.73 14.70 13.58
C GLN A 116 -2.41 13.19 13.68
N LEU A 117 -2.51 12.62 14.88
CA LEU A 117 -2.32 11.19 15.11
C LEU A 117 -3.36 10.36 14.36
N SER A 118 -4.65 10.73 14.42
CA SER A 118 -5.72 10.07 13.65
C SER A 118 -5.45 10.14 12.14
N HIS A 119 -4.95 11.26 11.65
CA HIS A 119 -4.59 11.42 10.24
C HIS A 119 -3.43 10.50 9.85
N PHE A 120 -2.37 10.46 10.65
CA PHE A 120 -1.24 9.59 10.38
C PHE A 120 -1.61 8.11 10.48
N GLN A 121 -2.40 7.71 11.46
CA GLN A 121 -2.81 6.31 11.62
C GLN A 121 -3.66 5.81 10.47
N LYS A 122 -4.54 6.67 9.92
CA LYS A 122 -5.33 6.35 8.72
C LYS A 122 -4.46 6.17 7.48
N ASN A 123 -3.43 6.98 7.29
CA ASN A 123 -2.65 7.01 6.04
C ASN A 123 -1.39 6.14 6.07
N PHE A 124 -0.68 6.12 7.20
CA PHE A 124 0.62 5.46 7.37
C PHE A 124 0.56 4.23 8.27
N GLY A 125 -0.62 3.85 8.79
CA GLY A 125 -0.76 2.72 9.71
C GLY A 125 -0.18 1.41 9.16
N GLY A 126 -0.42 1.11 7.89
CA GLY A 126 0.07 -0.12 7.24
C GLY A 126 1.53 -0.09 6.79
N ILE A 127 2.18 1.08 6.80
CA ILE A 127 3.61 1.26 6.48
C ILE A 127 4.42 1.74 7.69
N ARG A 128 3.84 1.72 8.89
CA ARG A 128 4.48 2.17 10.14
C ARG A 128 5.82 1.48 10.41
N ASN A 129 5.89 0.19 10.12
CA ASN A 129 7.06 -0.64 10.40
C ASN A 129 8.06 -0.68 9.25
N MET A 130 7.78 0.02 8.15
CA MET A 130 8.63 0.05 6.97
C MET A 130 9.83 0.98 7.21
N SER A 131 11.04 0.42 7.22
CA SER A 131 12.30 1.15 7.41
C SER A 131 12.97 1.55 6.10
N GLU A 132 12.75 0.75 5.06
CA GLU A 132 13.39 0.82 3.75
C GLU A 132 12.33 0.82 2.64
N LEU A 133 12.77 1.08 1.41
CA LEU A 133 11.89 0.99 0.25
C LEU A 133 11.45 -0.46 0.01
N PRO A 134 10.19 -0.69 -0.40
CA PRO A 134 9.74 -2.04 -0.76
C PRO A 134 10.44 -2.51 -2.04
N ASP A 135 10.82 -3.79 -2.06
CA ASP A 135 11.40 -4.42 -3.25
C ASP A 135 10.34 -4.84 -4.26
N ILE A 136 9.12 -5.11 -3.79
CA ILE A 136 7.99 -5.56 -4.60
C ILE A 136 6.73 -4.85 -4.13
N VAL A 137 5.95 -4.34 -5.08
CA VAL A 137 4.65 -3.72 -4.81
C VAL A 137 3.55 -4.51 -5.50
N ILE A 138 2.50 -4.86 -4.78
CA ILE A 138 1.32 -5.53 -5.33
C ILE A 138 0.19 -4.52 -5.37
N ILE A 139 -0.25 -4.14 -6.58
CA ILE A 139 -1.26 -3.10 -6.78
C ILE A 139 -2.60 -3.71 -7.17
N LEU A 140 -3.66 -3.36 -6.45
CA LEU A 140 -5.04 -3.62 -6.87
C LEU A 140 -5.59 -2.41 -7.62
N CYS A 141 -6.35 -2.68 -8.69
CA CYS A 141 -7.02 -1.64 -9.48
C CYS A 141 -6.07 -0.53 -9.98
N GLN A 142 -5.17 -0.88 -10.91
CA GLN A 142 -4.17 0.03 -11.50
C GLN A 142 -4.72 1.39 -11.99
N ASN A 143 -5.99 1.46 -12.41
CA ASN A 143 -6.59 2.70 -12.90
C ASN A 143 -6.79 3.74 -11.79
N GLU A 144 -7.15 3.28 -10.58
CA GLU A 144 -7.34 4.14 -9.42
C GLU A 144 -5.98 4.49 -8.79
N GLU A 145 -5.03 3.55 -8.81
CA GLU A 145 -3.70 3.67 -8.21
C GLU A 145 -2.59 4.03 -9.20
N TYR A 146 -2.90 4.78 -10.26
CA TYR A 146 -1.93 5.08 -11.32
C TYR A 146 -0.67 5.80 -10.81
N LYS A 147 -0.78 6.60 -9.74
CA LYS A 147 0.36 7.30 -9.12
C LYS A 147 1.33 6.32 -8.46
N ALA A 148 0.81 5.32 -7.76
CA ALA A 148 1.63 4.28 -7.16
C ALA A 148 2.40 3.52 -8.24
N LEU A 149 1.72 3.17 -9.35
CA LEU A 149 2.35 2.52 -10.51
C LEU A 149 3.45 3.40 -11.13
N GLN A 150 3.19 4.69 -11.35
CA GLN A 150 4.19 5.62 -11.89
C GLN A 150 5.42 5.77 -11.01
N GLU A 151 5.23 5.83 -9.69
CA GLU A 151 6.35 5.88 -8.74
C GLU A 151 7.17 4.60 -8.76
N CYS A 152 6.52 3.43 -8.82
CA CYS A 152 7.21 2.15 -8.92
C CYS A 152 8.03 2.04 -10.22
N ILE A 153 7.45 2.44 -11.36
CA ILE A 153 8.14 2.48 -12.66
C ILE A 153 9.37 3.38 -12.59
N THR A 154 9.23 4.56 -11.97
CA THR A 154 10.33 5.54 -11.84
C THR A 154 11.50 4.98 -11.04
N LEU A 155 11.20 4.17 -10.00
CA LEU A 155 12.20 3.56 -9.14
C LEU A 155 12.67 2.17 -9.61
N GLY A 156 12.10 1.65 -10.70
CA GLY A 156 12.40 0.29 -11.19
C GLY A 156 11.91 -0.82 -10.27
N ILE A 157 10.90 -0.54 -9.43
CA ILE A 157 10.33 -1.53 -8.51
C ILE A 157 9.31 -2.39 -9.29
N PRO A 158 9.43 -3.73 -9.27
CA PRO A 158 8.48 -4.62 -9.92
C PRO A 158 7.08 -4.49 -9.29
N THR A 159 6.06 -4.44 -10.15
CA THR A 159 4.62 -4.31 -9.81
C THR A 159 3.79 -5.40 -10.46
#